data_AF-A0A914FXM4-F1
#
_entry.id   AF-A0A914FXM4-F1
#
_cell.length_a   1.000
_cell.length_b   1.000
_cell.length_c   1.000
_cell.angle_alpha   90.00
_cell.angle_beta   90.00
_cell.angle_gamma   90.00
#
_symmetry.space_group_name_H-M   'P 1'
#
loop_
_entity.id
_entity.type
_entity.pdbx_description
1 polymer ?
#
loop_
_entity_poly.entity_id
_entity_poly.type
_entity_poly.pdbx_seq_one_letter_code
_entity_poly.pdbx_strand_id
1 'polypeptide(L)'
;MVSRVNEYYENDINDQDLALKLLKNNSGIINSSGVKDENYIDFKDAFATERLSEFEPSRYFEFPQELRHQLNKSQSHISMGLFSNIGRAWMSVDSDLFFWRFDTK
;
A
#
# COMPACT_ATOMS: atom_id res chain seq x y z
N MET A 1 -21.24 -6.05 -33.17
CA MET A 1 -20.85 -6.33 -31.77
C MET A 1 -19.33 -6.26 -31.58
N VAL A 2 -18.53 -6.85 -32.47
CA VAL A 2 -17.04 -6.81 -32.43
C VAL A 2 -16.45 -5.39 -32.47
N SER A 3 -17.04 -4.47 -33.25
CA SER A 3 -16.54 -3.10 -33.40
C SER A 3 -16.50 -2.28 -32.11
N ARG A 4 -17.43 -2.52 -31.18
CA ARG A 4 -17.57 -1.74 -29.94
C ARG A 4 -16.62 -2.24 -28.84
N VAL A 5 -16.29 -3.53 -28.86
CA VAL A 5 -15.28 -4.11 -27.94
C VAL A 5 -13.88 -3.62 -28.30
N ASN A 6 -13.56 -3.54 -29.60
CA ASN A 6 -12.29 -3.01 -30.06
C ASN A 6 -12.13 -1.53 -29.69
N GLU A 7 -13.20 -0.75 -29.78
CA GLU A 7 -13.20 0.66 -29.34
C GLU A 7 -12.85 0.80 -27.85
N TYR A 8 -13.37 -0.05 -26.96
CA TYR A 8 -12.98 -0.03 -25.54
C TYR A 8 -11.51 -0.41 -25.33
N TYR A 9 -11.01 -1.42 -26.04
CA TYR A 9 -9.63 -1.86 -25.92
C TYR A 9 -8.64 -0.77 -26.38
N GLU A 10 -8.94 -0.12 -27.49
CA GLU A 10 -8.14 1.01 -27.98
C GLU A 10 -8.21 2.20 -27.00
N ASN A 11 -9.36 2.45 -26.37
CA ASN A 11 -9.49 3.50 -25.36
C ASN A 11 -8.71 3.19 -24.07
N ASP A 12 -8.67 1.92 -23.63
CA ASP A 12 -7.90 1.50 -22.45
C ASP A 12 -6.38 1.60 -22.71
N ILE A 13 -5.93 1.26 -23.92
CA ILE A 13 -4.51 1.40 -24.32
C ILE A 13 -4.12 2.88 -24.43
N ASN A 14 -5.01 3.70 -24.98
CA ASN A 14 -4.77 5.13 -25.18
C ASN A 14 -5.04 5.96 -23.90
N ASP A 15 -5.25 5.30 -22.77
CA ASP A 15 -5.41 6.00 -21.51
C ASP A 15 -4.16 6.83 -21.19
N GLN A 16 -4.37 8.08 -20.78
CA GLN A 16 -3.25 9.02 -20.62
C GLN A 16 -2.39 8.65 -19.42
N ASP A 17 -1.09 8.91 -19.56
CA ASP A 17 -0.15 8.79 -18.45
C ASP A 17 -0.62 9.59 -17.24
N LEU A 18 -0.45 9.01 -16.06
CA LEU A 18 -0.94 9.56 -14.80
C LEU A 18 -0.37 10.95 -14.54
N ALA A 19 0.92 11.17 -14.83
CA ALA A 19 1.53 12.48 -14.62
C ALA A 19 0.90 13.54 -15.53
N LEU A 20 0.59 13.20 -16.79
CA LEU A 20 -0.08 14.11 -17.72
C LEU A 20 -1.52 14.44 -17.32
N LYS A 21 -2.25 13.45 -16.76
CA LYS A 21 -3.59 13.66 -16.21
C LYS A 21 -3.57 14.64 -15.03
N LEU A 22 -2.57 14.56 -14.18
CA LEU A 22 -2.39 15.47 -13.04
C LEU A 22 -1.96 16.88 -13.48
N LEU A 23 -1.24 17.01 -14.60
CA LEU A 23 -0.71 18.27 -15.11
C LEU A 23 -1.70 19.08 -15.98
N LYS A 24 -2.71 18.45 -16.61
CA LYS A 24 -3.73 19.13 -17.43
C LYS A 24 -4.73 19.92 -16.58
N ASN A 25 -4.25 20.98 -15.94
CA ASN A 25 -5.04 21.82 -15.03
C ASN A 25 -5.02 23.29 -15.49
N ASN A 26 -5.83 23.62 -16.50
CA ASN A 26 -6.20 25.01 -16.82
C ASN A 26 -7.71 25.28 -16.64
N SER A 27 -8.47 24.34 -16.06
CA SER A 27 -9.91 24.52 -15.87
C SER A 27 -10.42 23.93 -14.54
N GLY A 28 -9.81 24.36 -13.43
CA GLY A 28 -10.46 24.60 -12.12
C GLY A 28 -11.26 23.49 -11.41
N ILE A 29 -11.49 22.34 -12.01
CA ILE A 29 -12.27 21.24 -11.43
C ILE A 29 -11.48 19.96 -11.65
N ILE A 30 -10.54 19.73 -10.74
CA ILE A 30 -9.89 18.44 -10.60
C ILE A 30 -10.89 17.51 -9.89
N ASN A 31 -11.37 16.49 -10.61
CA ASN A 31 -12.11 15.36 -10.06
C ASN A 31 -11.17 14.23 -9.63
N SER A 32 -9.87 14.49 -9.46
CA SER A 32 -8.96 13.48 -8.92
C SER A 32 -9.11 13.41 -7.41
N SER A 33 -9.27 12.19 -6.91
CA SER A 33 -9.06 11.88 -5.49
C SER A 33 -7.70 12.44 -5.05
N GLY A 34 -7.63 13.05 -3.86
CA GLY A 34 -6.39 13.60 -3.31
C GLY A 34 -6.01 15.06 -3.63
N VAL A 35 -6.84 15.88 -4.27
CA VAL A 35 -6.55 17.34 -4.40
C VAL A 35 -7.43 18.21 -3.50
N LYS A 36 -8.58 17.70 -3.08
CA LYS A 36 -9.47 18.35 -2.12
C LYS A 36 -9.32 17.69 -0.77
N ASP A 37 -9.30 18.49 0.30
CA ASP A 37 -9.22 18.00 1.69
C ASP A 37 -10.35 17.02 2.02
N GLU A 38 -11.51 17.17 1.38
CA GLU A 38 -12.68 16.27 1.52
C GLU A 38 -12.43 14.83 1.06
N ASN A 39 -11.41 14.60 0.22
CA ASN A 39 -11.03 13.26 -0.24
C ASN A 39 -10.07 12.55 0.73
N TYR A 40 -9.58 13.26 1.76
CA TYR A 40 -8.68 12.72 2.78
C TYR A 40 -9.49 12.39 4.02
N ILE A 41 -9.96 11.15 4.11
CA ILE A 41 -10.61 10.65 5.31
C ILE A 41 -9.54 10.44 6.38
N ASP A 42 -9.82 10.88 7.61
CA ASP A 42 -8.95 10.56 8.74
C ASP A 42 -8.82 9.05 8.92
N PHE A 43 -7.60 8.58 9.23
CA PHE A 43 -7.29 7.14 9.31
C PHE A 43 -8.24 6.33 10.21
N LYS A 44 -8.83 6.99 11.22
CA LYS A 44 -9.81 6.37 12.14
C LYS A 44 -11.14 6.08 11.46
N ASP A 45 -11.54 6.92 10.52
CA ASP A 45 -12.84 6.86 9.83
C ASP A 45 -12.72 6.16 8.46
N ALA A 46 -11.50 6.01 7.94
CA ALA A 46 -11.19 5.39 6.64
C ALA A 46 -11.63 3.92 6.53
N PHE A 47 -11.68 3.20 7.66
CA PHE A 47 -12.17 1.81 7.70
C PHE A 47 -13.66 1.72 8.07
N ALA A 48 -14.28 2.82 8.49
CA ALA A 48 -15.68 2.88 8.89
C ALA A 48 -16.62 3.28 7.73
N THR A 49 -16.07 3.88 6.66
CA THR A 49 -16.85 4.34 5.51
C THR A 49 -16.67 3.42 4.29
N GLU A 50 -17.71 2.66 3.95
CA GLU A 50 -17.77 1.77 2.77
C GLU A 50 -17.63 2.51 1.42
N ARG A 51 -17.72 3.84 1.42
CA ARG A 51 -17.89 4.63 0.20
C ARG A 51 -16.58 5.03 -0.49
N LEU A 52 -15.42 4.91 0.20
CA LEU A 52 -14.15 5.49 -0.26
C LEU A 52 -12.90 4.66 0.10
N SER A 53 -13.05 3.42 0.57
CA SER A 53 -11.90 2.60 0.91
C SER A 53 -11.29 1.99 -0.37
N GLU A 54 -10.30 2.68 -0.94
CA GLU A 54 -9.45 2.15 -2.02
C GLU A 54 -8.58 0.97 -1.53
N PHE A 55 -8.37 0.88 -0.21
CA PHE A 55 -7.53 -0.13 0.43
C PHE A 55 -8.22 -0.75 1.64
N GLU A 56 -8.44 -2.07 1.59
CA GLU A 56 -8.92 -2.85 2.73
C GLU A 56 -7.77 -3.67 3.35
N PRO A 57 -7.63 -3.73 4.69
CA PRO A 57 -6.68 -4.61 5.34
C PRO A 57 -7.03 -6.08 5.09
N SER A 58 -6.28 -6.75 4.23
CA SER A 58 -6.56 -8.16 3.89
C SER A 58 -6.12 -9.12 5.00
N ARG A 59 -4.96 -8.89 5.63
CA ARG A 59 -4.38 -9.76 6.67
C ARG A 59 -3.47 -8.99 7.60
N TYR A 60 -3.41 -9.46 8.85
CA TYR A 60 -2.44 -9.04 9.85
C TYR A 60 -1.56 -10.23 10.23
N PHE A 61 -0.24 -9.99 10.28
CA PHE A 61 0.73 -10.98 10.71
C PHE A 61 1.40 -10.49 11.99
N GLU A 62 1.29 -11.28 13.05
CA GLU A 62 2.03 -11.01 14.28
C GLU A 62 3.50 -11.39 14.13
N PHE A 63 4.36 -10.73 14.91
CA PHE A 63 5.74 -11.17 15.06
C PHE A 63 5.79 -12.59 15.67
N PRO A 64 6.67 -13.48 15.15
CA PRO A 64 6.99 -14.74 15.80
C PRO A 64 7.35 -14.54 17.28
N GLN A 65 6.97 -15.48 18.14
CA GLN A 65 7.17 -15.36 19.59
C GLN A 65 8.67 -15.23 19.95
N GLU A 66 9.51 -15.92 19.20
CA GLU A 66 10.96 -15.90 19.34
C GLU A 66 11.50 -14.49 19.13
N LEU A 67 10.96 -13.76 18.15
CA LEU A 67 11.36 -12.38 17.85
C LEU A 67 10.85 -11.40 18.90
N ARG A 68 9.64 -11.60 19.43
CA ARG A 68 9.12 -10.79 20.54
C ARG A 68 10.02 -10.88 21.77
N HIS A 69 10.54 -12.06 22.07
CA HIS A 69 11.45 -12.27 23.20
C HIS A 69 12.80 -11.54 23.02
N GLN A 70 13.33 -11.53 21.79
CA GLN A 70 14.57 -10.80 21.48
C GLN A 70 14.36 -9.28 21.55
N LEU A 71 13.19 -8.80 21.12
CA LEU A 71 12.83 -7.38 21.23
C LEU A 71 12.88 -6.90 22.69
N ASN A 72 12.35 -7.71 23.62
CA ASN A 72 12.34 -7.41 25.05
C ASN A 72 13.73 -7.41 25.70
N LYS A 73 14.72 -8.04 25.06
CA LYS A 73 16.11 -8.11 25.53
C LYS A 73 17.03 -7.05 24.91
N SER A 74 16.58 -6.41 23.83
CA SER A 74 17.37 -5.42 23.11
C SER A 74 17.78 -4.26 24.02
N GLN A 75 19.01 -3.76 23.86
CA GLN A 75 19.52 -2.68 24.70
C GLN A 75 19.81 -1.39 23.94
N SER A 76 19.99 -1.42 22.61
CA SER A 76 20.40 -0.22 21.88
C SER A 76 19.71 0.00 20.54
N HIS A 77 19.83 -0.94 19.59
CA HIS A 77 19.41 -0.70 18.21
C HIS A 77 18.51 -1.81 17.68
N ILE A 78 17.34 -1.40 17.21
CA ILE A 78 16.42 -2.26 16.47
C ILE A 78 16.19 -1.62 15.11
N SER A 79 16.26 -2.43 14.05
CA SER A 79 15.80 -2.05 12.72
C SER A 79 15.06 -3.22 12.10
N MET A 80 14.08 -2.92 11.27
CA MET A 80 13.24 -3.93 10.65
C MET A 80 12.82 -3.49 9.26
N GLY A 81 12.46 -4.47 8.43
CA GLY A 81 11.97 -4.19 7.09
C GLY A 81 11.45 -5.42 6.40
N LEU A 82 11.05 -5.23 5.15
CA LEU A 82 10.41 -6.25 4.33
C LEU A 82 11.18 -6.44 3.04
N PHE A 83 11.40 -7.70 2.69
CA PHE A 83 11.72 -8.13 1.34
C PHE A 83 10.44 -8.68 0.70
N SER A 84 9.60 -7.76 0.20
CA SER A 84 8.28 -8.08 -0.37
C SER A 84 8.37 -9.01 -1.58
N ASN A 85 9.44 -8.91 -2.36
CA ASN A 85 9.73 -9.75 -3.53
C ASN A 85 9.92 -11.24 -3.20
N ILE A 86 10.31 -11.59 -1.97
CA ILE A 86 10.56 -12.98 -1.55
C ILE A 86 9.66 -13.41 -0.37
N GLY A 87 8.68 -12.59 0.00
CA GLY A 87 7.74 -12.90 1.09
C GLY A 87 8.42 -13.01 2.47
N ARG A 88 9.54 -12.31 2.69
CA ARG A 88 10.30 -12.37 3.94
C ARG A 88 10.43 -11.04 4.62
N ALA A 89 10.36 -11.05 5.93
CA ALA A 89 10.67 -9.92 6.78
C ALA A 89 12.02 -10.14 7.45
N TRP A 90 12.67 -9.04 7.79
CA TRP A 90 13.92 -9.05 8.52
C TRP A 90 13.85 -8.11 9.71
N MET A 91 14.62 -8.44 10.74
CA MET A 91 14.77 -7.60 11.93
C MET A 91 16.20 -7.78 12.45
N SER A 92 16.90 -6.67 12.63
CA SER A 92 18.17 -6.61 13.31
C SER A 92 17.94 -6.15 14.74
N VAL A 93 18.47 -6.90 15.71
CA VAL A 93 18.47 -6.54 17.12
C VAL A 93 19.92 -6.53 17.59
N ASP A 94 20.45 -5.34 17.84
CA ASP A 94 21.85 -5.09 18.19
C ASP A 94 22.83 -5.70 17.16
N SER A 95 23.33 -6.91 17.40
CA SER A 95 24.25 -7.63 16.49
C SER A 95 23.61 -8.83 15.78
N ASP A 96 22.39 -9.21 16.16
CA ASP A 96 21.70 -10.38 15.63
C ASP A 96 20.75 -9.99 14.51
N LEU A 97 20.72 -10.79 13.43
CA LEU A 97 19.84 -10.60 12.29
C LEU A 97 18.89 -11.79 12.13
N PHE A 98 17.60 -11.49 12.16
CA PHE A 98 16.53 -12.47 12.06
C PHE A 98 15.79 -12.33 10.74
N PHE A 99 15.45 -13.47 10.14
CA PHE A 99 14.61 -13.55 8.95
C PHE A 99 13.44 -14.49 9.19
N TRP A 100 12.25 -14.10 8.77
CA TRP A 100 11.09 -14.97 8.81
C TRP A 100 10.22 -14.76 7.57
N ARG A 101 9.38 -15.74 7.29
CA ARG A 101 8.35 -15.63 6.25
C ARG A 101 7.13 -14.98 6.86
N PHE A 102 6.60 -13.95 6.19
CA PHE A 102 5.31 -13.37 6.55
C PHE A 102 4.20 -13.84 5.61
N ASP A 103 4.53 -14.61 4.58
CA ASP A 103 3.58 -15.13 3.59
C ASP A 103 3.04 -16.53 3.92
N THR A 104 3.50 -17.13 5.01
CA THR A 104 3.07 -18.46 5.45
C THR A 104 1.61 -18.43 5.88
N LYS A 105 0.75 -18.95 5.00
CA LYS A 105 -0.57 -19.48 5.33
C LYS A 105 -0.45 -20.77 6.13
#